data_AF-A0A959XYQ0-F1
#
_entry.id   AF-A0A959XYQ0-F1
#
_cell.length_a   1.000
_cell.length_b   1.000
_cell.length_c   1.000
_cell.angle_alpha   90.00
_cell.angle_beta   90.00
_cell.angle_gamma   90.00
#
_symmetry.space_group_name_H-M   'P 1'
#
loop_
_entity.id
_entity.type
_entity.pdbx_description
1 polymer ?
#
loop_
_entity_poly.entity_id
_entity_poly.type
_entity_poly.pdbx_seq_one_letter_code
_entity_poly.pdbx_strand_id
1 'polypeptide(L)'
;MKHIFIILLTIAIIVTGIFLPFVHGDYDYFAVGLSYIFQFGIFTSLLLVPTGLIWLILNITNRQNKQAVKYPLHLRRAILVIAIIITLASALGAFASDNRFSAIAILGMGICLFLIRKKVNLQPIPNGIIPYYLIIIPLTVVSIRLAYFEKAKDKSTDFVIQQSEQLIQDIEAYKKTNGHYPPSLLSTIEDYHTGVSGIPRFHYELRGNAYNLYFVQTSNMLGTEEIVMYNKLDKQEMTVHNQDLLRIPYDSIIHGHHKVQQLPQEHWKIFYFD
;
A
#
# COMPACT_ATOMS: atom_id res chain seq x y z
N MET A 1 17.97 -14.83 -23.26
CA MET A 1 16.90 -15.45 -22.44
C MET A 1 17.06 -15.18 -20.94
N LYS A 2 18.22 -15.44 -20.31
CA LYS A 2 18.45 -15.20 -18.87
C LYS A 2 18.00 -13.81 -18.36
N HIS A 3 18.33 -12.73 -19.08
CA HIS A 3 17.99 -11.37 -18.64
C HIS A 3 16.49 -11.05 -18.68
N ILE A 4 15.79 -11.54 -19.71
CA ILE A 4 14.34 -11.40 -19.84
C ILE A 4 13.64 -12.10 -18.68
N PHE A 5 14.07 -13.33 -18.36
CA PHE A 5 13.56 -14.08 -17.22
C PHE A 5 13.76 -13.30 -15.91
N ILE A 6 14.94 -12.70 -15.68
CA ILE A 6 15.19 -11.90 -14.47
C ILE A 6 14.26 -10.68 -14.42
N ILE A 7 14.07 -9.95 -15.54
CA ILE A 7 13.15 -8.80 -15.59
C ILE A 7 11.74 -9.24 -15.21
N LEU A 8 11.24 -10.32 -15.83
CA LEU A 8 9.90 -10.85 -15.54
C LEU A 8 9.76 -11.29 -14.08
N LEU A 9 10.77 -11.99 -13.54
CA LEU A 9 10.78 -12.42 -12.15
C LEU A 9 10.76 -11.22 -11.19
N THR A 10 11.55 -10.17 -11.46
CA THR A 10 11.55 -8.95 -10.64
C THR A 10 10.20 -8.24 -10.71
N ILE A 11 9.59 -8.13 -11.89
CA ILE A 11 8.24 -7.56 -12.04
C ILE A 11 7.24 -8.38 -11.22
N ALA A 12 7.26 -9.71 -11.35
CA ALA A 12 6.36 -10.59 -10.63
C ALA A 12 6.48 -10.45 -9.11
N ILE A 13 7.70 -10.43 -8.57
CA ILE A 13 7.94 -10.26 -7.13
C ILE A 13 7.38 -8.92 -6.63
N ILE A 14 7.69 -7.83 -7.34
CA ILE A 14 7.24 -6.48 -6.91
C ILE A 14 5.71 -6.39 -7.00
N VAL A 15 5.11 -6.87 -8.10
CA VAL A 15 3.65 -6.86 -8.27
C VAL A 15 2.99 -7.67 -7.17
N THR A 16 3.43 -8.91 -6.92
CA THR A 16 2.89 -9.73 -5.83
C THR A 16 2.98 -9.01 -4.49
N GLY A 17 4.10 -8.36 -4.19
CA GLY A 17 4.25 -7.62 -2.94
C GLY A 17 3.35 -6.39 -2.83
N ILE A 18 3.09 -5.66 -3.93
CA ILE A 18 2.14 -4.53 -3.94
C ILE A 18 0.72 -5.03 -3.62
N PHE A 19 0.31 -6.16 -4.20
CA PHE A 19 -1.06 -6.65 -4.07
C PHE A 19 -1.29 -7.60 -2.88
N LEU A 20 -0.24 -7.92 -2.12
CA LEU A 20 -0.29 -8.84 -0.98
C LEU A 20 -1.36 -8.46 0.07
N PRO A 21 -1.60 -7.17 0.41
CA PRO A 21 -2.64 -6.80 1.39
C PRO A 21 -4.07 -7.12 0.92
N PHE A 22 -4.31 -7.32 -0.38
CA PHE A 22 -5.64 -7.64 -0.90
C PHE A 22 -5.91 -9.14 -1.00
N VAL A 23 -4.95 -9.97 -0.56
CA VAL A 23 -5.10 -11.43 -0.55
C VAL A 23 -5.94 -11.85 0.64
N HIS A 24 -6.73 -12.91 0.46
CA HIS A 24 -7.52 -13.51 1.54
C HIS A 24 -6.62 -14.16 2.58
N GLY A 25 -6.93 -13.92 3.85
CA GLY A 25 -6.19 -14.45 4.99
C GLY A 25 -6.31 -13.53 6.19
N ASP A 26 -5.67 -13.94 7.29
CA ASP A 26 -5.58 -13.11 8.47
C ASP A 26 -4.75 -11.87 8.20
N TYR A 27 -4.99 -10.84 9.01
CA TYR A 27 -4.25 -9.59 8.93
C TYR A 27 -2.75 -9.81 9.13
N ASP A 28 -1.95 -9.31 8.19
CA ASP A 28 -0.51 -9.45 8.19
C ASP A 28 0.16 -8.07 8.11
N TYR A 29 0.69 -7.62 9.26
CA TYR A 29 1.48 -6.39 9.37
C TYR A 29 2.66 -6.35 8.40
N PHE A 30 3.28 -7.51 8.11
CA PHE A 30 4.40 -7.58 7.18
C PHE A 30 3.92 -7.39 5.74
N ALA A 31 2.80 -7.99 5.35
CA ALA A 31 2.22 -7.82 4.03
C ALA A 31 1.88 -6.35 3.73
N VAL A 32 1.25 -5.67 4.69
CA VAL A 32 0.91 -4.24 4.59
C VAL A 32 2.19 -3.40 4.45
N GLY A 33 3.17 -3.61 5.33
CA GLY A 33 4.45 -2.90 5.26
C GLY A 33 5.20 -3.11 3.95
N LEU A 34 5.29 -4.36 3.49
CA LEU A 34 5.95 -4.73 2.25
C LEU A 34 5.29 -4.06 1.03
N SER A 35 3.95 -3.99 1.01
CA SER A 35 3.24 -3.30 -0.06
C SER A 35 3.58 -1.81 -0.09
N TYR A 36 3.56 -1.12 1.06
CA TYR A 36 3.95 0.29 1.12
C TYR A 36 5.37 0.51 0.60
N ILE A 37 6.32 -0.35 0.99
CA ILE A 37 7.71 -0.29 0.51
C ILE A 37 7.77 -0.39 -1.01
N PHE A 38 7.10 -1.39 -1.59
CA PHE A 38 7.14 -1.58 -3.04
C PHE A 38 6.42 -0.47 -3.80
N GLN A 39 5.32 0.06 -3.26
CA GLN A 39 4.61 1.19 -3.85
C GLN A 39 5.49 2.45 -3.87
N PHE A 40 6.06 2.85 -2.74
CA PHE A 40 6.98 4.01 -2.69
C PHE A 40 8.24 3.79 -3.54
N GLY A 41 8.81 2.59 -3.45
CA GLY A 41 10.00 2.22 -4.19
C GLY A 41 9.79 2.30 -5.70
N ILE A 42 8.64 1.80 -6.20
CA ILE A 42 8.39 1.79 -7.64
C ILE A 42 8.11 3.19 -8.20
N PHE A 43 7.35 4.03 -7.50
CA PHE A 43 7.15 5.42 -7.94
C PHE A 43 8.46 6.20 -7.95
N THR A 44 9.29 6.06 -6.90
CA THR A 44 10.60 6.70 -6.87
C THR A 44 11.54 6.13 -7.94
N SER A 45 11.40 4.86 -8.30
CA SER A 45 12.20 4.22 -9.35
C SER A 45 11.96 4.78 -10.75
N LEU A 46 10.88 5.54 -10.98
CA LEU A 46 10.67 6.26 -12.24
C LEU A 46 11.81 7.25 -12.54
N LEU A 47 12.53 7.73 -11.51
CA LEU A 47 13.73 8.56 -11.67
C LEU A 47 14.87 7.82 -12.43
N LEU A 48 14.85 6.49 -12.45
CA LEU A 48 15.81 5.68 -13.22
C LEU A 48 15.51 5.67 -14.72
N VAL A 49 14.25 5.91 -15.13
CA VAL A 49 13.82 5.81 -16.53
C VAL A 49 14.55 6.82 -17.42
N PRO A 50 14.65 8.12 -17.10
CA PRO A 50 15.43 9.07 -17.90
C PRO A 50 16.91 8.67 -18.02
N THR A 51 17.50 8.16 -16.93
CA THR A 51 18.89 7.69 -16.93
C THR A 51 19.07 6.49 -17.85
N GLY A 52 18.11 5.55 -17.84
CA GLY A 52 18.06 4.42 -18.75
C GLY A 52 17.91 4.86 -20.20
N LEU A 53 17.03 5.81 -20.50
CA LEU A 53 16.82 6.33 -21.86
C LEU A 53 18.06 7.02 -22.40
N ILE A 54 18.71 7.89 -21.62
CA ILE A 54 19.98 8.53 -22.00
C ILE A 54 21.04 7.48 -22.31
N TRP A 55 21.17 6.45 -21.46
CA TRP A 55 22.12 5.37 -21.70
C TRP A 55 21.77 4.62 -23.00
N LEU A 56 20.50 4.28 -23.24
CA LEU A 56 20.06 3.58 -24.43
C LEU A 56 20.36 4.38 -25.71
N ILE A 57 20.06 5.68 -25.72
CA ILE A 57 20.39 6.60 -26.83
C ILE A 57 21.90 6.61 -27.08
N LEU A 58 22.72 6.81 -26.03
CA LEU A 58 24.18 6.83 -26.16
C LEU A 58 24.75 5.51 -26.68
N ASN A 59 24.17 4.37 -26.31
CA ASN A 59 24.56 3.05 -26.82
C ASN A 59 24.21 2.89 -28.30
N ILE A 60 23.09 3.44 -28.77
CA ILE A 60 22.70 3.40 -30.19
C ILE A 60 23.60 4.31 -31.03
N THR A 61 23.83 5.54 -30.58
CA THR A 61 24.64 6.53 -31.30
C THR A 61 26.11 6.11 -31.40
N ASN A 62 26.68 5.51 -30.34
CA ASN A 62 28.09 5.11 -30.32
C ASN A 62 28.37 3.69 -30.84
N ARG A 63 27.37 2.93 -31.30
CA ARG A 63 27.58 1.61 -31.93
C ARG A 63 28.52 1.65 -33.14
N GLN A 64 28.68 2.82 -33.75
CA GLN A 64 29.60 3.04 -34.89
C GLN A 64 31.05 3.27 -34.47
N ASN A 65 31.34 3.59 -33.21
CA ASN A 65 32.69 3.95 -32.76
C ASN A 65 33.16 2.94 -31.68
N LYS A 66 34.00 1.96 -32.07
CA LYS A 66 34.45 0.83 -31.23
C LYS A 66 35.35 1.24 -30.03
N GLN A 67 35.63 2.52 -29.85
CA GLN A 67 36.41 2.96 -28.69
C GLN A 67 35.56 2.90 -27.43
N ALA A 68 36.06 2.20 -26.41
CA ALA A 68 35.43 2.01 -25.11
C ALA A 68 35.17 3.36 -24.44
N VAL A 69 33.97 3.91 -24.66
CA VAL A 69 33.66 5.26 -24.21
C VAL A 69 33.54 5.30 -22.70
N LYS A 70 34.17 6.29 -22.05
CA LYS A 70 34.24 6.47 -20.57
C LYS A 70 32.91 6.87 -19.89
N TYR A 71 31.81 6.99 -20.64
CA TYR A 71 30.48 7.33 -20.13
C TYR A 71 29.83 6.35 -19.12
N PRO A 72 30.10 5.02 -19.08
CA PRO A 72 29.41 4.14 -18.16
C PRO A 72 29.78 4.43 -16.70
N LEU A 73 30.88 5.12 -16.42
CA LEU A 73 31.26 5.44 -15.04
C LEU A 73 30.37 6.52 -14.41
N HIS A 74 30.06 7.59 -15.15
CA HIS A 74 29.21 8.68 -14.66
C HIS A 74 27.75 8.23 -14.52
N LEU A 75 27.23 7.47 -15.49
CA LEU A 75 25.88 6.90 -15.43
C LEU A 75 25.74 5.89 -14.29
N ARG A 76 26.76 5.05 -14.05
CA ARG A 76 26.77 4.15 -12.87
C ARG A 76 26.74 4.91 -11.55
N ARG A 77 27.46 6.04 -11.44
CA ARG A 77 27.41 6.90 -10.25
C ARG A 77 26.03 7.52 -10.07
N ALA A 78 25.41 8.01 -11.15
CA ALA A 78 24.05 8.56 -11.12
C ALA A 78 23.04 7.51 -10.65
N ILE A 79 23.07 6.29 -11.19
CA ILE A 79 22.20 5.18 -10.75
C ILE A 79 22.39 4.89 -9.27
N LEU A 80 23.63 4.89 -8.77
CA LEU A 80 23.90 4.65 -7.36
C LEU A 80 23.26 5.73 -6.48
N VAL A 81 23.42 7.00 -6.85
CA VAL A 81 22.78 8.13 -6.14
C VAL A 81 21.26 7.98 -6.15
N ILE A 82 20.66 7.66 -7.30
CA ILE A 82 19.21 7.46 -7.42
C ILE A 82 18.76 6.25 -6.59
N ALA A 83 19.53 5.16 -6.56
CA ALA A 83 19.23 4.00 -5.74
C ALA A 83 19.27 4.32 -4.23
N ILE A 84 20.19 5.19 -3.79
CA ILE A 84 20.22 5.69 -2.40
C ILE A 84 18.94 6.50 -2.12
N ILE A 85 18.55 7.40 -3.03
CA ILE A 85 17.33 8.20 -2.90
C ILE A 85 16.10 7.30 -2.81
N ILE A 86 15.98 6.29 -3.68
CA ILE A 86 14.88 5.31 -3.66
C ILE A 86 14.85 4.56 -2.32
N THR A 87 16.00 4.11 -1.83
CA THR A 87 16.08 3.38 -0.55
C THR A 87 15.65 4.26 0.61
N LEU A 88 16.10 5.52 0.65
CA LEU A 88 15.71 6.48 1.68
C LEU A 88 14.23 6.82 1.60
N ALA A 89 13.69 7.08 0.41
CA ALA A 89 12.27 7.35 0.19
C ALA A 89 11.39 6.17 0.62
N SER A 90 11.81 4.94 0.29
CA SER A 90 11.10 3.72 0.69
C SER A 90 11.12 3.52 2.21
N ALA A 91 12.25 3.83 2.87
CA ALA A 91 12.35 3.81 4.33
C ALA A 91 11.47 4.87 4.99
N LEU A 92 11.43 6.09 4.44
CA LEU A 92 10.51 7.15 4.88
C LEU A 92 9.04 6.74 4.72
N GLY A 93 8.66 6.13 3.59
CA GLY A 93 7.31 5.61 3.39
C GLY A 93 6.93 4.54 4.42
N ALA A 94 7.85 3.61 4.72
CA ALA A 94 7.65 2.62 5.77
C ALA A 94 7.51 3.26 7.17
N PHE A 95 8.29 4.29 7.48
CA PHE A 95 8.16 5.05 8.73
C PHE A 95 6.81 5.75 8.85
N ALA A 96 6.28 6.31 7.76
CA ALA A 96 5.00 6.99 7.75
C ALA A 96 3.81 6.03 7.98
N SER A 97 3.94 4.76 7.58
CA SER A 97 2.90 3.73 7.76
C SER A 97 2.84 3.09 9.16
N ASP A 98 3.44 3.74 10.17
CA ASP A 98 3.66 3.23 11.54
C ASP A 98 4.40 1.87 11.62
N ASN A 99 4.93 1.40 10.50
CA ASN A 99 5.62 0.11 10.37
C ASN A 99 7.14 0.27 10.51
N ARG A 100 7.56 0.71 11.70
CA ARG A 100 8.95 1.06 12.03
C ARG A 100 9.93 -0.10 11.82
N PHE A 101 9.47 -1.34 12.05
CA PHE A 101 10.26 -2.54 11.83
C PHE A 101 10.66 -2.71 10.36
N SER A 102 9.72 -2.47 9.45
CA SER A 102 9.94 -2.54 8.00
C SER A 102 10.95 -1.48 7.54
N ALA A 103 10.89 -0.26 8.09
CA ALA A 103 11.86 0.79 7.78
C ALA A 103 13.29 0.44 8.23
N ILE A 104 13.44 -0.11 9.43
CA ILE A 104 14.73 -0.58 9.97
C ILE A 104 15.27 -1.72 9.10
N ALA A 105 14.41 -2.66 8.68
CA ALA A 105 14.80 -3.76 7.81
C ALA A 105 15.31 -3.28 6.44
N ILE A 106 14.66 -2.29 5.82
CA ILE A 106 15.12 -1.70 4.54
C ILE A 106 16.49 -1.06 4.69
N LEU A 107 16.66 -0.20 5.71
CA LEU A 107 17.93 0.48 5.94
C LEU A 107 19.04 -0.51 6.28
N GLY A 108 18.74 -1.50 7.12
CA GLY A 108 19.65 -2.59 7.48
C GLY A 108 20.07 -3.39 6.25
N MET A 109 19.11 -3.82 5.41
CA MET A 109 19.37 -4.54 4.16
C MET A 109 20.20 -3.70 3.19
N GLY A 110 19.87 -2.41 3.03
CA GLY A 110 20.61 -1.47 2.18
C GLY A 110 22.06 -1.30 2.63
N ILE A 111 22.29 -1.15 3.94
CA ILE A 111 23.63 -1.07 4.53
C ILE A 111 24.38 -2.40 4.37
N CYS A 112 23.75 -3.53 4.66
CA CYS A 112 24.35 -4.86 4.49
C CYS A 112 24.78 -5.09 3.03
N LEU A 113 23.92 -4.80 2.06
CA LEU A 113 24.25 -4.89 0.64
C LEU A 113 25.40 -3.94 0.27
N PHE A 114 25.40 -2.71 0.80
CA PHE A 114 26.47 -1.75 0.56
C PHE A 114 27.82 -2.20 1.14
N LEU A 115 27.84 -2.83 2.30
CA LEU A 115 29.05 -3.35 2.94
C LEU A 115 29.55 -4.61 2.22
N ILE A 116 28.63 -5.49 1.80
CA ILE A 116 28.94 -6.78 1.17
C ILE A 116 29.29 -6.61 -0.32
N ARG A 117 28.94 -5.49 -0.97
CA ARG A 117 29.27 -5.24 -2.39
C ARG A 117 30.76 -5.34 -2.74
N LYS A 118 31.64 -5.07 -1.77
CA LYS A 118 33.10 -5.19 -1.96
C LYS A 118 33.59 -6.64 -1.88
N LYS A 119 32.81 -7.54 -1.25
CA LYS A 119 33.13 -8.95 -1.03
C LYS A 119 32.51 -9.88 -2.06
N VAL A 120 31.41 -9.47 -2.69
CA VAL A 120 30.73 -10.28 -3.71
C VAL A 120 31.30 -9.96 -5.08
N ASN A 121 31.91 -10.96 -5.71
CA ASN A 121 32.41 -10.86 -7.08
C ASN A 121 31.22 -10.96 -8.06
N LEU A 122 30.43 -9.89 -8.13
CA LEU A 122 29.30 -9.81 -9.05
C LEU A 122 29.86 -9.76 -10.47
N GLN A 123 29.51 -10.77 -11.29
CA GLN A 123 29.86 -10.73 -12.70
C GLN A 123 29.32 -9.43 -13.32
N PRO A 124 30.14 -8.68 -14.05
CA PRO A 124 29.72 -7.40 -14.62
C PRO A 124 28.57 -7.65 -15.61
N ILE A 125 27.41 -7.06 -15.32
CA ILE A 125 26.28 -7.09 -16.24
C ILE A 125 26.72 -6.39 -17.54
N PRO A 126 26.44 -6.98 -18.71
CA PRO A 126 26.78 -6.35 -19.98
C PRO A 126 26.16 -4.95 -20.07
N ASN A 127 26.98 -3.94 -20.36
CA ASN A 127 26.57 -2.52 -20.42
C ASN A 127 25.42 -2.26 -21.42
N GLY A 128 25.22 -3.15 -22.39
CA GLY A 128 24.11 -3.05 -23.35
C GLY A 128 22.74 -3.36 -22.76
N ILE A 129 22.67 -4.13 -21.66
CA ILE A 129 21.39 -4.66 -21.13
C ILE A 129 20.85 -3.82 -19.97
N ILE A 130 21.74 -3.16 -19.21
CA ILE A 130 21.38 -2.32 -18.05
C ILE A 130 20.25 -1.31 -18.35
N PRO A 131 20.25 -0.58 -19.48
CA PRO A 131 19.19 0.39 -19.78
C PRO A 131 17.78 -0.21 -19.80
N TYR A 132 17.65 -1.45 -20.29
CA TYR A 132 16.37 -2.14 -20.35
C TYR A 132 15.80 -2.44 -18.96
N TYR A 133 16.64 -2.79 -17.99
CA TYR A 133 16.20 -2.98 -16.59
C TYR A 133 15.67 -1.68 -15.98
N LEU A 134 16.37 -0.58 -16.21
CA LEU A 134 16.02 0.74 -15.65
C LEU A 134 14.73 1.32 -16.24
N ILE A 135 14.38 0.91 -17.46
CA ILE A 135 13.18 1.38 -18.16
C ILE A 135 12.00 0.43 -17.95
N ILE A 136 12.18 -0.85 -18.28
CA ILE A 136 11.08 -1.81 -18.40
C ILE A 136 10.46 -2.10 -17.02
N ILE A 137 11.28 -2.32 -15.99
CA ILE A 137 10.77 -2.70 -14.66
C ILE A 137 9.89 -1.58 -14.06
N PRO A 138 10.38 -0.33 -13.90
CA PRO A 138 9.57 0.75 -13.34
C PRO A 138 8.29 1.00 -14.12
N LEU A 139 8.39 1.12 -15.46
CA LEU A 139 7.24 1.42 -16.30
C LEU A 139 6.18 0.32 -16.25
N THR A 140 6.60 -0.95 -16.33
CA THR A 140 5.65 -2.07 -16.35
C THR A 140 4.93 -2.18 -15.01
N VAL A 141 5.65 -2.14 -13.89
CA VAL A 141 5.03 -2.28 -12.56
C VAL A 141 4.13 -1.08 -12.26
N VAL A 142 4.53 0.16 -12.54
CA VAL A 142 3.67 1.34 -12.36
C VAL A 142 2.42 1.22 -13.22
N SER A 143 2.54 0.77 -14.47
CA SER A 143 1.38 0.59 -15.34
C SER A 143 0.40 -0.46 -14.79
N ILE A 144 0.91 -1.60 -14.30
CA ILE A 144 0.10 -2.64 -13.65
C ILE A 144 -0.58 -2.07 -12.40
N ARG A 145 0.16 -1.37 -11.54
CA ARG A 145 -0.39 -0.74 -10.33
C ARG A 145 -1.52 0.22 -10.68
N LEU A 146 -1.31 1.14 -11.61
CA LEU A 146 -2.34 2.10 -12.02
C LEU A 146 -3.58 1.43 -12.63
N ALA A 147 -3.42 0.32 -13.36
CA ALA A 147 -4.54 -0.37 -14.01
C ALA A 147 -5.36 -1.27 -13.08
N TYR A 148 -4.75 -1.83 -12.02
CA TYR A 148 -5.35 -2.91 -11.23
C TYR A 148 -5.52 -2.59 -9.74
N PHE A 149 -4.86 -1.56 -9.19
CA PHE A 149 -4.90 -1.28 -7.75
C PHE A 149 -6.32 -1.03 -7.23
N GLU A 150 -7.06 -0.11 -7.85
CA GLU A 150 -8.45 0.18 -7.47
C GLU A 150 -9.35 -1.05 -7.56
N LYS A 151 -9.21 -1.86 -8.62
CA LYS A 151 -10.00 -3.08 -8.77
C LYS A 151 -9.70 -4.12 -7.69
N ALA A 152 -8.44 -4.25 -7.29
CA ALA A 152 -8.05 -5.16 -6.22
C ALA A 152 -8.57 -4.66 -4.87
N LYS A 153 -8.52 -3.35 -4.64
CA LYS A 153 -9.09 -2.67 -3.48
C LYS A 153 -10.59 -2.90 -3.39
N ASP A 154 -11.35 -2.56 -4.43
CA ASP A 154 -12.81 -2.71 -4.49
C ASP A 154 -13.22 -4.17 -4.25
N LYS A 155 -12.55 -5.13 -4.90
CA LYS A 155 -12.83 -6.56 -4.68
C LYS A 155 -12.59 -6.99 -3.24
N SER A 156 -11.52 -6.48 -2.62
CA SER A 156 -11.22 -6.72 -1.21
C SER A 156 -12.28 -6.08 -0.30
N THR A 157 -12.75 -4.87 -0.62
CA THR A 157 -13.84 -4.20 0.10
C THR A 157 -15.12 -5.02 0.05
N ASP A 158 -15.52 -5.44 -1.15
CA ASP A 158 -16.73 -6.24 -1.38
C ASP A 158 -16.68 -7.54 -0.57
N PHE A 159 -15.54 -8.21 -0.55
CA PHE A 159 -15.34 -9.42 0.23
C PHE A 159 -15.50 -9.16 1.73
N VAL A 160 -14.89 -8.10 2.28
CA VAL A 160 -15.02 -7.78 3.71
C VAL A 160 -16.46 -7.39 4.07
N ILE A 161 -17.16 -6.66 3.19
CA ILE A 161 -18.58 -6.36 3.38
C ILE A 161 -19.39 -7.65 3.45
N GLN A 162 -19.15 -8.62 2.56
CA GLN A 162 -19.82 -9.93 2.62
C GLN A 162 -19.49 -10.69 3.90
N GLN A 163 -18.23 -10.70 4.35
CA GLN A 163 -17.85 -11.34 5.62
C GLN A 163 -18.53 -10.70 6.83
N SER A 164 -18.85 -9.40 6.77
CA SER A 164 -19.52 -8.69 7.85
C SER A 164 -21.01 -9.05 8.01
N GLU A 165 -21.62 -9.72 7.03
CA GLU A 165 -23.06 -10.04 7.05
C GLU A 165 -23.44 -10.85 8.30
N GLN A 166 -22.63 -11.85 8.66
CA GLN A 166 -22.89 -12.66 9.86
C GLN A 166 -22.85 -11.80 11.13
N LEU A 167 -21.84 -10.93 11.24
CA LEU A 167 -21.70 -10.00 12.37
C LEU A 167 -22.92 -9.06 12.47
N ILE A 168 -23.35 -8.48 11.35
CA ILE A 168 -24.53 -7.61 11.28
C ILE A 168 -25.78 -8.38 11.73
N GLN A 169 -25.97 -9.61 11.24
CA GLN A 169 -27.10 -10.45 11.61
C GLN A 169 -27.13 -10.75 13.11
N ASP A 170 -25.99 -11.08 13.70
CA ASP A 170 -25.87 -11.39 15.13
C ASP A 170 -26.12 -10.15 16.01
N ILE A 171 -25.67 -8.97 15.59
CA ILE A 171 -25.98 -7.69 16.26
C ILE A 171 -27.49 -7.39 16.22
N GLU A 172 -28.14 -7.58 15.07
CA GLU A 172 -29.59 -7.35 14.94
C GLU A 172 -30.41 -8.39 15.71
N ALA A 173 -29.98 -9.65 15.74
CA ALA A 173 -30.59 -10.71 16.54
C ALA A 173 -30.47 -10.42 18.04
N TYR A 174 -29.31 -9.92 18.49
CA TYR A 174 -29.12 -9.46 19.87
C TYR A 174 -30.14 -8.39 20.24
N LYS A 175 -30.31 -7.37 19.37
CA LYS A 175 -31.29 -6.31 19.61
C LYS A 175 -32.71 -6.83 19.66
N LYS A 176 -33.09 -7.73 18.76
CA LYS A 176 -34.43 -8.34 18.74
C LYS A 176 -34.75 -9.06 20.06
N THR A 177 -33.74 -9.67 20.67
CA THR A 177 -33.89 -10.44 21.91
C THR A 177 -33.86 -9.57 23.16
N ASN A 178 -32.98 -8.56 23.20
CA ASN A 178 -32.72 -7.76 24.41
C ASN A 178 -33.38 -6.37 24.38
N GLY A 179 -33.96 -5.96 23.25
CA GLY A 179 -34.59 -4.66 23.06
C GLY A 179 -33.62 -3.49 22.80
N HIS A 180 -32.31 -3.72 22.92
CA HIS A 180 -31.27 -2.70 22.68
C HIS A 180 -30.05 -3.32 21.98
N TYR A 181 -29.23 -2.49 21.34
CA TYR A 181 -27.97 -2.94 20.74
C TYR A 181 -26.91 -3.27 21.80
N PRO A 182 -25.92 -4.13 21.49
CA PRO A 182 -24.80 -4.37 22.37
C PRO A 182 -24.10 -3.05 22.76
N PRO A 183 -23.74 -2.85 24.03
CA PRO A 183 -23.03 -1.64 24.44
C PRO A 183 -21.61 -1.56 23.86
N SER A 184 -20.99 -2.72 23.59
CA SER A 184 -19.67 -2.85 22.99
C SER A 184 -19.51 -4.25 22.40
N LEU A 185 -18.63 -4.37 21.40
CA LEU A 185 -18.15 -5.65 20.86
C LEU A 185 -16.64 -5.84 21.11
N LEU A 186 -16.04 -5.02 21.98
CA LEU A 186 -14.64 -5.15 22.35
C LEU A 186 -14.43 -6.44 23.14
N SER A 187 -13.71 -7.37 22.53
CA SER A 187 -13.34 -8.66 23.12
C SER A 187 -11.83 -8.89 22.97
N THR A 188 -11.26 -9.69 23.87
CA THR A 188 -9.87 -10.14 23.76
C THR A 188 -9.67 -11.23 22.72
N ILE A 189 -10.73 -12.00 22.44
CA ILE A 189 -10.78 -13.01 21.39
C ILE A 189 -11.74 -12.48 20.33
N GLU A 190 -11.21 -12.23 19.14
CA GLU A 190 -12.01 -11.77 18.00
C GLU A 190 -12.61 -13.00 17.31
N ASP A 191 -13.93 -13.16 17.40
CA ASP A 191 -14.65 -14.26 16.73
C ASP A 191 -15.04 -13.93 15.27
N TYR A 192 -14.99 -12.64 14.91
CA TYR A 192 -15.35 -12.13 13.59
C TYR A 192 -14.12 -11.54 12.91
N HIS A 193 -13.71 -12.16 11.80
CA HIS A 193 -12.54 -11.74 11.03
C HIS A 193 -12.96 -11.14 9.69
N THR A 194 -12.16 -10.19 9.21
CA THR A 194 -12.31 -9.56 7.88
C THR A 194 -11.90 -10.51 6.75
N GLY A 195 -11.00 -11.46 7.03
CA GLY A 195 -10.50 -12.44 6.08
C GLY A 195 -9.65 -11.83 4.96
N VAL A 196 -9.12 -10.62 5.15
CA VAL A 196 -8.22 -9.94 4.21
C VAL A 196 -6.95 -9.48 4.93
N SER A 197 -5.79 -9.81 4.37
CA SER A 197 -4.50 -9.55 5.03
C SER A 197 -4.18 -8.08 5.27
N GLY A 198 -4.79 -7.16 4.53
CA GLY A 198 -4.62 -5.72 4.67
C GLY A 198 -5.65 -5.02 5.55
N ILE A 199 -6.67 -5.72 6.04
CA ILE A 199 -7.77 -5.12 6.81
C ILE A 199 -7.82 -5.77 8.19
N PRO A 200 -7.46 -5.07 9.27
CA PRO A 200 -7.16 -5.70 10.56
C PRO A 200 -8.38 -6.32 11.24
N ARG A 201 -9.47 -5.55 11.35
CA ARG A 201 -10.65 -5.95 12.12
C ARG A 201 -11.84 -5.08 11.80
N PHE A 202 -13.00 -5.51 12.28
CA PHE A 202 -14.20 -4.69 12.36
C PHE A 202 -14.18 -3.81 13.62
N HIS A 203 -14.69 -2.60 13.48
CA HIS A 203 -14.88 -1.65 14.56
C HIS A 203 -16.36 -1.36 14.73
N TYR A 204 -16.83 -1.42 15.98
CA TYR A 204 -18.22 -1.18 16.34
C TYR A 204 -18.34 0.05 17.22
N GLU A 205 -19.26 0.94 16.87
CA GLU A 205 -19.60 2.13 17.65
C GLU A 205 -21.13 2.24 17.79
N LEU A 206 -21.62 2.19 19.03
CA LEU A 206 -23.04 2.36 19.32
C LEU A 206 -23.46 3.82 19.10
N ARG A 207 -24.58 4.02 18.37
CA ARG A 207 -25.10 5.33 17.98
C ARG A 207 -26.60 5.42 18.25
N GLY A 208 -26.96 5.71 19.50
CA GLY A 208 -28.35 5.82 19.93
C GLY A 208 -29.12 4.52 19.65
N ASN A 209 -30.04 4.54 18.69
CA ASN A 209 -30.82 3.36 18.25
C ASN A 209 -30.33 2.75 16.93
N ALA A 210 -29.04 2.94 16.61
CA ALA A 210 -28.30 2.36 15.50
C ALA A 210 -26.83 2.14 15.92
N TYR A 211 -25.98 1.74 14.99
CA TYR A 211 -24.54 1.60 15.20
C TYR A 211 -23.79 1.89 13.90
N ASN A 212 -22.54 2.30 14.04
CA ASN A 212 -21.55 2.27 12.96
C ASN A 212 -20.77 0.96 13.07
N LEU A 213 -20.66 0.24 11.96
CA LEU A 213 -19.73 -0.88 11.80
C LEU A 213 -18.76 -0.51 10.69
N TYR A 214 -17.46 -0.47 10.95
CA TYR A 214 -16.50 -0.01 9.96
C TYR A 214 -15.18 -0.77 9.98
N PHE A 215 -14.41 -0.61 8.93
CA PHE A 215 -13.03 -1.10 8.85
C PHE A 215 -12.17 -0.10 8.06
N VAL A 216 -10.87 -0.12 8.33
CA VAL A 216 -9.87 0.70 7.64
C VAL A 216 -9.30 -0.09 6.47
N GLN A 217 -9.25 0.53 5.30
CA GLN A 217 -8.70 -0.07 4.09
C GLN A 217 -7.44 0.66 3.63
N THR A 218 -6.54 -0.08 2.98
CA THR A 218 -5.36 0.51 2.32
C THR A 218 -5.79 1.49 1.23
N SER A 219 -5.43 2.77 1.38
CA SER A 219 -5.74 3.80 0.39
C SER A 219 -4.80 3.75 -0.82
N ASN A 220 -5.34 4.17 -1.98
CA ASN A 220 -4.53 4.49 -3.16
C ASN A 220 -3.78 5.82 -3.02
N MET A 221 -4.31 6.76 -2.23
CA MET A 221 -3.76 8.08 -2.00
C MET A 221 -2.81 8.06 -0.81
N LEU A 222 -1.61 8.61 -1.00
CA LEU A 222 -0.62 8.70 0.07
C LEU A 222 -1.08 9.71 1.12
N GLY A 223 -1.09 9.28 2.38
CA GLY A 223 -1.50 10.13 3.50
C GLY A 223 -3.02 10.17 3.72
N THR A 224 -3.80 9.46 2.90
CA THR A 224 -5.25 9.37 3.09
C THR A 224 -5.62 8.06 3.75
N GLU A 225 -6.47 8.11 4.77
CA GLU A 225 -7.09 6.93 5.37
C GLU A 225 -8.49 6.72 4.77
N GLU A 226 -8.75 5.50 4.28
CA GLU A 226 -10.03 5.12 3.71
C GLU A 226 -10.80 4.26 4.70
N ILE A 227 -11.97 4.74 5.12
CA ILE A 227 -12.81 4.07 6.10
C ILE A 227 -14.13 3.67 5.47
N VAL A 228 -14.38 2.37 5.47
CA VAL A 228 -15.60 1.79 4.90
C VAL A 228 -16.56 1.51 6.04
N MET A 229 -17.72 2.16 6.03
CA MET A 229 -18.64 2.22 7.17
C MET A 229 -20.06 1.87 6.78
N TYR A 230 -20.65 1.00 7.58
CA TYR A 230 -22.06 0.62 7.59
C TYR A 230 -22.82 1.36 8.70
N ASN A 231 -24.00 1.86 8.37
CA ASN A 231 -25.01 2.27 9.36
C ASN A 231 -26.38 2.11 8.73
N LYS A 232 -27.22 1.24 9.30
CA LYS A 232 -28.54 0.90 8.78
C LYS A 232 -29.52 2.07 8.60
N LEU A 233 -29.27 3.23 9.23
CA LEU A 233 -30.10 4.43 9.11
C LEU A 233 -29.50 5.46 8.12
N ASP A 234 -28.39 5.12 7.46
CA ASP A 234 -27.59 6.02 6.64
C ASP A 234 -27.11 7.29 7.36
N LYS A 235 -26.94 7.18 8.69
CA LYS A 235 -26.40 8.20 9.59
C LYS A 235 -24.96 7.91 9.99
N GLN A 236 -24.15 7.46 9.02
CA GLN A 236 -22.72 7.26 9.19
C GLN A 236 -22.05 8.61 9.47
N GLU A 237 -21.33 8.70 10.58
CA GLU A 237 -20.55 9.87 10.99
C GLU A 237 -19.31 9.37 11.71
N MET A 238 -18.17 10.00 11.45
CA MET A 238 -16.93 9.74 12.17
C MET A 238 -16.19 11.04 12.42
N THR A 239 -15.57 11.16 13.59
CA THR A 239 -14.77 12.33 13.97
C THR A 239 -13.29 11.98 13.88
N VAL A 240 -12.47 12.92 13.42
CA VAL A 240 -11.03 12.70 13.18
C VAL A 240 -10.24 12.58 14.47
N HIS A 241 -10.53 13.43 15.46
CA HIS A 241 -9.77 13.48 16.69
C HIS A 241 -10.63 13.23 17.91
N ASN A 242 -10.16 12.32 18.77
CA ASN A 242 -10.74 12.12 20.10
C ASN A 242 -10.75 13.40 20.93
N GLN A 243 -9.82 14.35 20.68
CA GLN A 243 -9.83 15.64 21.35
C GLN A 243 -11.08 16.47 21.03
N ASP A 244 -11.59 16.38 19.81
CA ASP A 244 -12.78 17.12 19.40
C ASP A 244 -14.01 16.57 20.11
N LEU A 245 -14.11 15.24 20.22
CA LEU A 245 -15.16 14.57 21.02
C LEU A 245 -15.13 14.98 22.50
N LEU A 246 -13.96 15.33 23.04
CA LEU A 246 -13.79 15.70 24.44
C LEU A 246 -13.90 17.20 24.73
N ARG A 247 -13.73 18.06 23.71
CA ARG A 247 -13.60 19.51 23.87
C ARG A 247 -14.71 20.31 23.20
N ILE A 248 -15.31 19.77 22.15
CA ILE A 248 -16.29 20.47 21.33
C ILE A 248 -17.67 19.85 21.60
N PRO A 249 -18.72 20.66 21.84
CA PRO A 249 -20.09 20.16 21.92
C PRO A 249 -20.45 19.37 20.66
N TYR A 250 -21.13 18.25 20.84
CA TYR A 250 -21.38 17.26 19.80
C TYR A 250 -21.91 17.85 18.48
N ASP A 251 -22.88 18.77 18.56
CA ASP A 251 -23.54 19.40 17.39
C ASP A 251 -22.61 20.35 16.59
N SER A 252 -21.44 20.66 17.13
CA SER A 252 -20.46 21.59 16.56
C SER A 252 -19.18 20.89 16.11
N ILE A 253 -19.12 19.56 16.15
CA ILE A 253 -17.92 18.80 15.81
C ILE A 253 -17.71 18.83 14.29
N ILE A 254 -16.48 19.17 13.89
CA ILE A 254 -16.03 19.05 12.51
C ILE A 254 -15.59 17.60 12.28
N HIS A 255 -16.32 16.88 11.42
CA HIS A 255 -16.08 15.47 11.17
C HIS A 255 -14.85 15.17 10.31
N GLY A 256 -14.23 16.21 9.72
CA GLY A 256 -12.89 16.22 9.10
C GLY A 256 -12.60 15.23 7.97
N HIS A 257 -13.59 14.49 7.46
CA HIS A 257 -13.50 13.82 6.16
C HIS A 257 -13.59 14.86 5.02
N HIS A 258 -12.78 14.72 3.98
CA HIS A 258 -12.82 15.62 2.83
C HIS A 258 -13.70 15.09 1.68
N LYS A 259 -14.00 13.79 1.67
CA LYS A 259 -14.85 13.15 0.65
C LYS A 259 -15.65 12.00 1.26
N VAL A 260 -16.87 11.83 0.77
CA VAL A 260 -17.73 10.66 1.04
C VAL A 260 -18.14 10.04 -0.29
N GLN A 261 -18.04 8.73 -0.41
CA GLN A 261 -18.46 7.97 -1.58
C GLN A 261 -19.48 6.91 -1.18
N GLN A 262 -20.65 6.94 -1.82
CA GLN A 262 -21.66 5.90 -1.66
C GLN A 262 -21.19 4.61 -2.32
N LEU A 263 -21.35 3.48 -1.62
CA LEU A 263 -21.11 2.16 -2.19
C LEU A 263 -22.39 1.56 -2.80
N PRO A 264 -22.27 0.63 -3.77
CA PRO A 264 -23.42 -0.08 -4.33
C PRO A 264 -24.19 -0.91 -3.28
N GLN A 265 -23.49 -1.40 -2.24
CA GLN A 265 -24.09 -2.12 -1.13
C GLN A 265 -24.88 -1.15 -0.25
N GLU A 266 -26.12 -1.53 0.08
CA GLU A 266 -27.01 -0.70 0.89
C GLU A 266 -26.38 -0.36 2.24
N HIS A 267 -26.55 0.90 2.66
CA HIS A 267 -26.05 1.41 3.93
C HIS A 267 -24.53 1.44 4.12
N TRP A 268 -23.74 1.18 3.07
CA TRP A 268 -22.28 1.29 3.09
C TRP A 268 -21.78 2.55 2.40
N LYS A 269 -20.80 3.22 3.01
CA LYS A 269 -20.13 4.42 2.49
C LYS A 269 -18.63 4.36 2.75
N ILE A 270 -17.83 4.98 1.88
CA ILE A 270 -16.41 5.23 2.09
C ILE A 270 -16.23 6.69 2.52
N PHE A 271 -15.46 6.89 3.58
CA PHE A 271 -15.01 8.18 4.07
C PHE A 271 -13.50 8.30 3.86
N TYR A 272 -13.07 9.46 3.36
CA TYR A 272 -11.66 9.76 3.11
C TYR A 272 -11.19 10.84 4.10
N PHE A 273 -10.12 10.53 4.83
CA PHE A 273 -9.49 11.38 5.85
C PHE A 273 -8.04 11.69 5.47
N ASP A 274 -7.57 12.91 5.76
CA ASP A 274 -6.18 13.35 5.56
C ASP A 274 -5.40 13.47 6.88
#